data_AF-A0AAN1LAP3-F1
#
_entry.id   AF-A0AAN1LAP3-F1
#
_cell.length_a   1.000
_cell.length_b   1.000
_cell.length_c   1.000
_cell.angle_alpha   90.00
_cell.angle_beta   90.00
_cell.angle_gamma   90.00
#
_symmetry.space_group_name_H-M   'P 1'
#
loop_
_entity.id
_entity.type
_entity.pdbx_description
1 polymer ?
#
loop_
_entity_poly.entity_id
_entity_poly.type
_entity_poly.pdbx_seq_one_letter_code
_entity_poly.pdbx_strand_id
1 'polypeptide(L)' 'MQQYQDERLTSDDQLRALASNDPTRMLATMSDAELAAQARHLLPDIAGELLAHRLLERSHGFTKNTPPC' A
#
# COMPACT_ATOMS: atom_id res chain seq x y z
N MET A 1 -5.79 18.60 -35.95
CA MET A 1 -5.58 18.32 -34.51
C MET A 1 -6.21 16.95 -34.24
N GLN A 2 -5.39 15.90 -34.26
CA GLN A 2 -5.84 14.52 -34.09
C GLN A 2 -6.37 14.32 -32.66
N GLN A 3 -7.62 13.91 -32.51
CA GLN A 3 -8.19 13.49 -31.23
C GLN A 3 -7.52 12.16 -30.85
N TYR A 4 -6.53 12.20 -29.96
CA TYR A 4 -6.03 11.01 -29.28
C TYR A 4 -7.17 10.47 -28.42
N GLN A 5 -7.78 9.37 -28.84
CA GLN A 5 -8.67 8.59 -27.99
C GLN A 5 -7.81 8.00 -26.87
N ASP A 6 -7.95 8.58 -25.68
CA ASP A 6 -7.28 8.13 -24.47
C ASP A 6 -8.01 6.88 -23.93
N GLU A 7 -7.94 5.78 -24.67
CA GLU A 7 -8.52 4.47 -24.32
C GLU A 7 -7.81 3.82 -23.10
N ARG A 8 -6.93 4.56 -22.40
CA ARG A 8 -6.13 4.09 -21.28
C ARG A 8 -6.52 4.68 -19.93
N LEU A 9 -7.47 5.60 -19.89
CA LEU A 9 -7.96 6.15 -18.63
C LEU A 9 -9.12 5.29 -18.12
N THR A 10 -8.85 4.53 -17.07
CA THR A 10 -9.86 3.82 -16.28
C THR A 10 -10.98 4.80 -15.90
N SER A 11 -12.23 4.50 -16.24
CA SER A 11 -13.34 5.43 -15.98
C SER A 11 -13.59 5.58 -14.47
N ASP A 12 -14.14 6.72 -14.04
CA ASP A 12 -14.49 6.94 -12.63
C ASP A 12 -15.42 5.85 -12.07
N ASP A 13 -16.30 5.32 -12.91
CA ASP A 13 -17.17 4.19 -12.55
C ASP A 13 -16.38 2.89 -12.34
N GLN A 14 -15.35 2.64 -13.15
CA GLN A 14 -14.44 1.50 -12.97
C GLN A 14 -13.58 1.67 -11.71
N LEU A 15 -13.10 2.88 -11.42
CA LEU A 15 -12.38 3.18 -10.18
C LEU A 15 -13.28 2.97 -8.96
N ARG A 16 -14.54 3.41 -9.03
CA ARG A 16 -15.53 3.19 -7.97
C ARG A 16 -15.86 1.70 -7.80
N ALA A 17 -15.99 0.96 -8.89
CA ALA A 17 -16.20 -0.49 -8.85
C ALA A 17 -15.02 -1.22 -8.21
N LEU A 18 -13.78 -0.86 -8.58
CA LEU A 18 -12.56 -1.39 -7.97
C LEU A 18 -12.46 -1.06 -6.48
N ALA A 19 -12.79 0.18 -6.09
CA ALA A 19 -12.81 0.59 -4.69
C ALA A 19 -13.93 -0.08 -3.88
N SER A 20 -15.02 -0.51 -4.53
CA SER A 20 -16.13 -1.23 -3.90
C SER A 20 -15.86 -2.73 -3.72
N ASN A 21 -14.83 -3.28 -4.38
CA ASN A 21 -14.46 -4.66 -4.20
C ASN A 21 -13.74 -4.84 -2.87
N ASP A 22 -14.28 -5.71 -2.02
CA ASP A 22 -13.63 -6.10 -0.78
C ASP A 22 -12.27 -6.77 -1.08
N PRO A 23 -11.14 -6.19 -0.63
CA PRO A 23 -9.82 -6.74 -0.88
C PRO A 23 -9.70 -8.17 -0.32
N THR A 24 -10.42 -8.49 0.74
CA THR A 24 -10.45 -9.84 1.32
C THR A 24 -11.07 -10.83 0.33
N ARG A 25 -12.20 -10.47 -0.27
CA ARG A 25 -12.86 -11.25 -1.31
C ARG A 25 -12.01 -11.41 -2.56
N MET A 26 -11.29 -10.35 -2.98
CA MET A 26 -10.37 -10.42 -4.11
C MET A 26 -9.24 -11.42 -3.84
N LEU A 27 -8.56 -11.30 -2.71
CA LEU A 27 -7.47 -12.20 -2.30
C LEU A 27 -7.96 -13.64 -2.17
N ALA A 28 -9.18 -13.86 -1.67
CA ALA A 28 -9.79 -15.19 -1.54
C ALA A 28 -10.10 -15.87 -2.89
N THR A 29 -10.18 -15.11 -3.97
CA THR A 29 -10.41 -15.64 -5.34
C THR A 29 -9.14 -15.81 -6.16
N MET A 30 -7.99 -15.34 -5.66
CA MET A 30 -6.70 -15.51 -6.33
C MET A 30 -6.17 -16.93 -6.12
N SER A 31 -5.43 -17.43 -7.11
CA SER A 31 -4.71 -18.69 -6.93
C SER A 31 -3.53 -18.51 -5.97
N ASP A 32 -3.12 -19.60 -5.31
CA ASP A 32 -1.96 -19.59 -4.41
C ASP A 32 -0.68 -19.09 -5.10
N ALA A 33 -0.52 -19.38 -6.39
CA ALA A 33 0.62 -18.92 -7.19
C ALA A 33 0.62 -17.41 -7.39
N GLU A 34 -0.54 -16.82 -7.68
CA GLU A 34 -0.71 -15.38 -7.85
C GLU A 34 -0.57 -14.65 -6.51
N LEU A 35 -1.15 -15.21 -5.45
CA LEU A 35 -1.02 -14.68 -4.09
C LEU A 35 0.46 -14.69 -3.64
N ALA A 36 1.18 -15.78 -3.88
CA ALA A 36 2.60 -15.86 -3.58
C ALA A 36 3.44 -14.89 -4.42
N ALA A 37 3.07 -14.67 -5.69
CA ALA A 37 3.74 -13.70 -6.54
C ALA A 37 3.54 -12.26 -6.04
N GLN A 38 2.32 -11.88 -5.66
CA GLN A 38 2.07 -10.57 -5.06
C GLN A 38 2.78 -10.41 -3.72
N ALA A 39 2.68 -11.40 -2.84
CA ALA A 39 3.29 -11.36 -1.52
C ALA A 39 4.82 -11.20 -1.58
N ARG A 40 5.49 -11.82 -2.57
CA ARG A 40 6.94 -11.68 -2.77
C ARG A 40 7.40 -10.25 -3.01
N HIS A 41 6.56 -9.41 -3.61
CA HIS A 41 6.88 -8.00 -3.87
C HIS A 41 6.38 -7.09 -2.76
N LEU A 42 5.16 -7.32 -2.26
CA LEU A 42 4.50 -6.43 -1.30
C LEU A 42 5.06 -6.56 0.13
N LEU A 43 5.37 -7.78 0.58
CA LEU A 43 5.79 -8.01 1.96
C LEU A 43 7.14 -7.38 2.31
N PRO A 44 8.18 -7.43 1.46
CA PRO A 44 9.44 -6.75 1.73
C PRO A 44 9.28 -5.24 1.93
N ASP A 45 8.46 -4.59 1.09
CA ASP A 45 8.22 -3.15 1.16
C ASP A 45 7.50 -2.77 2.46
N ILE A 46 6.44 -3.50 2.81
CA ILE A 46 5.70 -3.31 4.08
C ILE A 46 6.62 -3.54 5.28
N ALA A 47 7.42 -4.62 5.26
CA ALA A 47 8.35 -4.90 6.35
C ALA A 47 9.41 -3.80 6.49
N GLY A 48 9.89 -3.25 5.37
CA GLY A 48 10.81 -2.11 5.33
C GLY A 48 10.22 -0.86 5.96
N GLU A 49 8.99 -0.49 5.60
CA GLU A 49 8.29 0.65 6.20
C GLU A 49 8.05 0.48 7.70
N LEU A 50 7.55 -0.68 8.14
CA LEU A 50 7.32 -0.94 9.56
C LEU A 50 8.61 -0.88 10.38
N LEU A 51 9.72 -1.37 9.81
CA LEU A 51 11.03 -1.27 10.43
C LEU A 51 11.51 0.18 10.50
N ALA A 52 11.36 0.94 9.41
CA ALA A 52 11.70 2.36 9.37
C ALA A 52 10.89 3.17 10.40
N HIS A 53 9.59 2.92 10.50
CA HIS A 53 8.71 3.56 11.49
C HIS A 53 9.18 3.24 12.91
N ARG A 54 9.49 1.98 13.22
CA ARG A 54 10.02 1.60 14.53
C ARG A 54 11.34 2.30 14.86
N LEU A 55 12.22 2.42 13.87
CA LEU A 55 13.50 3.12 14.04
C LEU A 55 13.29 4.62 14.30
N LEU A 56 12.36 5.24 13.58
CA LEU A 56 11.98 6.63 13.79
C LEU A 56 11.34 6.83 15.17
N GLU A 57 10.40 5.98 15.59
CA GLU A 57 9.82 6.05 16.94
C GLU A 57 10.90 5.93 18.02
N ARG A 58 11.89 5.04 17.81
CA ARG A 58 13.01 4.87 18.73
C ARG A 58 13.95 6.08 18.75
N SER A 59 14.15 6.77 17.63
CA SER A 59 14.95 8.00 17.58
C SER A 59 14.22 9.20 18.18
N HIS A 60 12.89 9.28 18.04
CA HIS A 60 12.07 10.34 18.65
C HIS A 60 11.79 10.10 20.14
N GLY A 61 11.94 8.86 20.64
CA GLY A 61 11.80 8.52 22.06
C GLY A 61 12.94 9.01 22.97
N PHE A 62 14.02 9.60 22.42
CA PHE A 62 15.17 10.07 23.20
C PHE A 62 15.12 11.55 23.62
N THR A 63 14.11 12.33 23.20
CA THR A 63 14.05 13.79 23.45
C THR A 63 12.89 14.25 24.33
N LYS A 64 12.35 13.37 25.19
CA LYS A 64 11.35 13.79 26.19
C LYS A 64 11.73 13.33 27.60
N ASN A 65 12.93 13.69 28.05
CA ASN A 65 13.30 13.66 29.48
C ASN A 65 14.36 14.73 29.75
N THR A 66 13.98 16.00 29.72
CA THR A 66 14.74 17.07 30.38
C THR A 66 13.80 17.73 31.39
N PRO A 67 14.03 17.59 32.71
CA PRO A 67 13.24 18.34 33.69
C PRO A 67 13.61 19.83 33.58
N PRO A 68 12.64 20.75 33.74
CA PRO A 68 12.95 22.17 33.81
C PRO A 68 13.67 22.45 35.14
N CYS A 69 14.83 23.12 35.04
CA CYS A 69 15.50 23.81 36.15
C CYS A 69 14.86 25.18 36.36
#